data_AF-A0A1I5K5K1-F1
#
_entry.id   AF-A0A1I5K5K1-F1
#
_cell.length_a   1.000
_cell.length_b   1.000
_cell.length_c   1.000
_cell.angle_alpha   90.00
_cell.angle_beta   90.00
_cell.angle_gamma   90.00
#
_symmetry.space_group_name_H-M   'P 1'
#
loop_
_entity.id
_entity.type
_entity.pdbx_description
1 polymer ?
#
loop_
_entity_poly.entity_id
_entity_poly.type
_entity_poly.pdbx_seq_one_letter_code
_entity_poly.pdbx_strand_id
1 'polypeptide(L)'
;MDFIARNFRWLMLLSGALTVTMFYGLFAPQAALQAMFGASFDGPLQSLLIRSWSALVGLMGVLLIYGALSPKNRVFCAVIAALSKAIFVLLLLLYGQDYLSKAAPAIALDLLVIAVTLLFLLAVQKRHHV
;
A
#
# COMPACT_ATOMS: atom_id res chain seq x y z
N MET A 1 -24.01 2.87 6.96
CA MET A 1 -22.98 3.88 6.60
C MET A 1 -21.95 4.11 7.71
N ASP A 2 -22.34 4.14 8.99
CA ASP A 2 -21.38 4.36 10.09
C ASP A 2 -20.46 3.16 10.36
N PHE A 3 -20.89 1.93 10.03
CA PHE A 3 -20.04 0.74 10.10
C PHE A 3 -18.85 0.81 9.13
N ILE A 4 -19.08 1.22 7.87
CA ILE A 4 -18.01 1.37 6.87
C ILE A 4 -17.05 2.48 7.33
N ALA A 5 -17.54 3.64 7.76
CA ALA A 5 -16.68 4.72 8.23
C ALA A 5 -15.87 4.34 9.49
N ARG A 6 -16.43 3.51 10.37
CA ARG A 6 -15.77 3.00 11.58
C ARG A 6 -14.72 1.94 11.27
N ASN A 7 -15.01 1.02 10.36
CA ASN A 7 -14.11 -0.07 9.97
C ASN A 7 -13.04 0.40 8.97
N PHE A 8 -13.33 1.44 8.16
CA PHE A 8 -12.37 2.00 7.21
C PHE A 8 -11.13 2.55 7.90
N ARG A 9 -11.31 3.20 9.06
CA ARG A 9 -10.19 3.63 9.90
C ARG A 9 -9.29 2.46 10.28
N TRP A 10 -9.87 1.33 10.68
CA TRP A 10 -9.11 0.13 11.06
C TRP A 10 -8.36 -0.48 9.89
N LEU A 11 -8.98 -0.51 8.71
CA LEU A 11 -8.31 -0.96 7.49
C LEU A 11 -7.11 -0.07 7.15
N MET A 12 -7.26 1.26 7.24
CA MET A 12 -6.13 2.19 7.03
C MET A 12 -5.02 1.99 8.06
N LEU A 13 -5.34 1.76 9.34
CA LEU A 13 -4.33 1.49 10.37
C LEU A 13 -3.61 0.16 10.14
N LEU A 14 -4.35 -0.92 9.88
CA LEU A 14 -3.77 -2.24 9.69
C LEU A 14 -2.92 -2.30 8.42
N SER A 15 -3.46 -1.84 7.30
CA SER A 15 -2.70 -1.76 6.04
C SER A 15 -1.53 -0.79 6.16
N GLY A 16 -1.72 0.35 6.83
CA GLY A 16 -0.68 1.33 7.06
C GLY A 16 0.47 0.77 7.89
N ALA A 17 0.17 0.06 8.99
CA ALA A 17 1.17 -0.59 9.83
C ALA A 17 1.97 -1.65 9.07
N LEU A 18 1.29 -2.53 8.31
CA LEU A 18 1.96 -3.51 7.47
C LEU A 18 2.81 -2.85 6.38
N THR A 19 2.31 -1.80 5.74
CA THR A 19 3.04 -1.09 4.67
C THR A 19 4.26 -0.34 5.22
N VAL A 20 4.18 0.23 6.44
CA VAL A 20 5.31 0.90 7.11
C VAL A 20 6.48 -0.03 7.33
N THR A 21 6.24 -1.34 7.50
CA THR A 21 7.33 -2.31 7.66
C THR A 21 8.31 -2.32 6.48
N MET A 22 7.88 -1.86 5.30
CA MET A 22 8.76 -1.73 4.14
C MET A 22 9.91 -0.75 4.37
N PHE A 23 9.85 0.17 5.35
CA PHE A 23 11.03 0.94 5.75
C PHE A 23 12.23 0.07 6.13
N TYR A 24 12.01 -1.17 6.56
CA TYR A 24 13.09 -2.13 6.78
C TYR A 24 14.00 -2.29 5.53
N GLY A 25 13.42 -2.26 4.33
CA GLY A 25 14.16 -2.34 3.06
C GLY A 25 15.07 -1.14 2.78
N LEU A 26 14.89 -0.01 3.47
CA LEU A 26 15.82 1.13 3.41
C LEU A 26 17.20 0.75 3.98
N PHE A 27 17.24 -0.12 4.99
CA PHE A 27 18.46 -0.54 5.66
C PHE A 27 18.95 -1.89 5.14
N ALA A 28 18.03 -2.82 4.87
CA ALA A 28 18.28 -4.18 4.42
C ALA A 28 17.51 -4.50 3.10
N PRO A 29 17.94 -3.93 1.95
CA PRO A 29 17.20 -4.07 0.69
C PRO A 29 17.12 -5.52 0.19
N GLN A 30 18.16 -6.33 0.38
CA GLN A 30 18.16 -7.75 -0.01
C GLN A 30 17.10 -8.53 0.76
N ALA A 31 16.95 -8.28 2.06
CA ALA A 31 15.96 -8.96 2.88
C ALA A 31 14.53 -8.55 2.48
N ALA A 32 14.28 -7.27 2.18
CA ALA A 32 12.99 -6.80 1.66
C ALA A 32 12.65 -7.42 0.30
N LEU A 33 13.64 -7.51 -0.60
CA LEU A 33 13.48 -8.13 -1.91
C LEU A 33 13.18 -9.64 -1.80
N GLN A 34 13.93 -10.35 -0.96
CA GLN A 34 13.74 -11.78 -0.74
C GLN A 34 12.37 -12.07 -0.10
N ALA A 35 11.94 -11.22 0.83
CA ALA A 35 10.63 -11.35 1.47
C ALA A 35 9.48 -11.12 0.47
N MET A 36 9.58 -10.07 -0.36
CA MET A 36 8.52 -9.65 -1.27
C MET A 36 8.45 -10.48 -2.56
N PHE A 37 9.62 -10.75 -3.18
CA PHE A 37 9.71 -11.34 -4.52
C PHE A 37 10.46 -12.68 -4.55
N GLY A 38 11.14 -13.06 -3.46
CA GLY A 38 11.86 -14.34 -3.39
C GLY A 38 13.14 -14.35 -4.23
N ALA A 39 13.60 -13.17 -4.65
CA ALA A 39 14.77 -12.98 -5.48
C ALA A 39 15.82 -12.13 -4.75
N SER A 40 17.07 -12.24 -5.22
CA SER A 40 18.22 -11.44 -4.79
C SER A 40 18.83 -10.70 -5.98
N PHE A 41 19.45 -9.54 -5.72
CA PHE A 41 20.23 -8.80 -6.71
C PHE A 41 21.63 -8.50 -6.18
N ASP A 42 22.63 -8.60 -7.05
CA ASP A 42 24.05 -8.47 -6.69
C ASP A 42 24.71 -7.20 -7.22
N GLY A 43 24.00 -6.06 -7.20
CA GLY A 43 24.54 -4.80 -7.72
C GLY A 43 24.19 -3.56 -6.91
N PRO A 44 25.09 -2.54 -6.90
CA PRO A 44 24.93 -1.33 -6.10
C PRO A 44 23.74 -0.47 -6.54
N LEU A 45 23.47 -0.40 -7.86
CA LEU A 45 22.33 0.36 -8.38
C LEU A 45 20.99 -0.28 -7.99
N GLN A 46 20.87 -1.61 -8.10
CA GLN A 46 19.67 -2.34 -7.71
C GLN A 46 19.39 -2.18 -6.21
N SER A 47 20.44 -2.28 -5.38
CA SER A 47 20.34 -2.01 -3.94
C SER A 47 19.82 -0.61 -3.65
N LEU A 48 20.34 0.42 -4.35
CA LEU A 48 19.87 1.80 -4.21
C LEU A 48 18.38 1.95 -4.60
N LEU A 49 17.96 1.33 -5.71
CA LEU A 49 16.56 1.35 -6.16
C LEU A 49 15.62 0.68 -5.16
N ILE A 50 16.01 -0.46 -4.58
CA ILE A 50 15.18 -1.13 -3.57
C ILE A 50 15.12 -0.31 -2.29
N ARG A 51 16.21 0.33 -1.86
CA ARG A 51 16.21 1.22 -0.69
C ARG A 51 15.25 2.40 -0.89
N SER A 52 15.34 3.07 -2.05
CA SER A 52 14.50 4.24 -2.35
C SER A 52 13.03 3.85 -2.51
N TRP A 53 12.73 2.79 -3.26
CA TRP A 53 11.38 2.25 -3.39
C TRP A 53 10.78 1.84 -2.04
N SER A 54 11.55 1.11 -1.23
CA SER A 54 11.13 0.67 0.11
C SER A 54 10.77 1.85 1.02
N ALA A 55 11.54 2.94 0.96
CA ALA A 55 11.23 4.15 1.71
C ALA A 55 9.95 4.83 1.21
N LEU A 56 9.73 4.92 -0.11
CA LEU A 56 8.50 5.47 -0.69
C LEU A 56 7.27 4.65 -0.31
N VAL A 57 7.38 3.31 -0.34
CA VAL A 57 6.30 2.42 0.11
C VAL A 57 6.04 2.63 1.61
N GLY A 58 7.09 2.68 2.43
CA GLY A 58 6.98 2.99 3.86
C GLY A 58 6.24 4.31 4.14
N LEU A 59 6.50 5.35 3.35
CA LEU A 59 5.79 6.64 3.44
C LEU A 59 4.29 6.51 3.13
N MET A 60 3.89 5.64 2.18
CA MET A 60 2.47 5.36 1.95
C MET A 60 1.82 4.70 3.18
N GLY A 61 2.56 3.86 3.90
CA GLY A 61 2.11 3.32 5.18
C GLY A 61 1.86 4.42 6.23
N VAL A 62 2.80 5.37 6.35
CA VAL A 62 2.64 6.54 7.24
C VAL A 62 1.42 7.38 6.84
N LEU A 63 1.24 7.60 5.53
CA LEU A 63 0.10 8.35 5.00
C LEU A 63 -1.24 7.69 5.35
N LEU A 64 -1.32 6.36 5.25
CA LEU A 64 -2.50 5.60 5.67
C LEU A 64 -2.77 5.73 7.18
N ILE A 65 -1.73 5.61 8.02
CA ILE A 65 -1.87 5.80 9.47
C ILE A 65 -2.36 7.22 9.78
N TYR A 66 -1.74 8.23 9.16
CA TYR A 66 -2.14 9.63 9.32
C TYR A 66 -3.59 9.89 8.90
N GLY A 67 -4.00 9.39 7.73
CA GLY A 67 -5.38 9.50 7.25
C GLY A 67 -6.40 8.77 8.13
N ALA A 68 -5.98 7.70 8.82
CA ALA A 68 -6.83 7.02 9.78
C ALA A 68 -7.09 7.90 11.02
N LEU A 69 -6.07 8.62 11.49
CA LEU A 69 -6.11 9.47 12.68
C LEU A 69 -6.72 10.86 12.42
N SER A 70 -6.66 11.36 11.18
CA SER A 70 -7.18 12.68 10.79
C SER A 70 -8.40 12.54 9.86
N PRO A 71 -9.65 12.66 10.36
CA PRO A 71 -10.86 12.58 9.54
C PRO A 71 -10.87 13.57 8.38
N LYS A 72 -10.29 14.77 8.58
CA LYS A 72 -10.22 15.84 7.58
C LYS A 72 -9.40 15.43 6.35
N ASN A 73 -8.31 14.70 6.54
CA ASN A 73 -7.38 14.32 5.47
C ASN A 73 -7.55 12.87 5.00
N ARG A 74 -8.50 12.14 5.60
CA ARG A 74 -8.71 10.70 5.38
C ARG A 74 -8.90 10.33 3.92
N VAL A 75 -9.79 11.03 3.22
CA VAL A 75 -10.09 10.78 1.81
C VAL A 75 -8.84 10.96 0.96
N PHE A 76 -8.13 12.09 1.13
CA PHE A 76 -6.91 12.38 0.41
C PHE A 76 -5.85 11.30 0.63
N CYS A 77 -5.55 10.97 1.89
CA CYS A 77 -4.56 9.95 2.24
C CYS A 77 -4.92 8.57 1.67
N ALA A 78 -6.19 8.16 1.77
CA ALA A 78 -6.64 6.89 1.25
C ALA A 78 -6.53 6.82 -0.29
N VAL A 79 -6.91 7.88 -1.00
CA VAL A 79 -6.84 7.96 -2.46
C VAL A 79 -5.38 7.86 -2.93
N ILE A 80 -4.47 8.66 -2.35
CA ILE A 80 -3.06 8.63 -2.75
C ILE A 80 -2.44 7.26 -2.50
N ALA A 81 -2.71 6.66 -1.34
CA ALA A 81 -2.21 5.32 -1.04
C ALA A 81 -2.81 4.24 -1.97
N ALA A 82 -4.12 4.30 -2.25
CA ALA A 82 -4.78 3.37 -3.16
C ALA A 82 -4.26 3.50 -4.60
N LEU A 83 -4.00 4.71 -5.09
CA LEU A 83 -3.40 4.94 -6.41
C LEU A 83 -1.99 4.37 -6.50
N SER A 84 -1.14 4.63 -5.49
CA SER A 84 0.21 4.06 -5.43
C SER A 84 0.19 2.54 -5.45
N LYS A 85 -0.71 1.92 -4.66
CA LYS A 85 -0.93 0.47 -4.65
C LYS A 85 -1.45 -0.06 -5.98
N ALA A 86 -2.36 0.65 -6.63
CA ALA A 86 -2.89 0.25 -7.93
C ALA A 86 -1.78 0.22 -9.00
N ILE A 87 -0.88 1.21 -9.00
CA ILE A 87 0.30 1.22 -9.88
C ILE A 87 1.20 0.02 -9.58
N PHE A 88 1.48 -0.27 -8.31
CA PHE A 88 2.30 -1.42 -7.92
C PHE A 88 1.69 -2.74 -8.41
N VAL A 89 0.40 -2.98 -8.12
CA VAL A 89 -0.33 -4.18 -8.56
C VAL A 89 -0.32 -4.29 -10.09
N LEU A 90 -0.61 -3.19 -10.80
CA LEU A 90 -0.62 -3.19 -12.26
C LEU A 90 0.75 -3.53 -12.85
N LEU A 91 1.83 -2.94 -12.33
CA LEU A 91 3.18 -3.26 -12.78
C LEU A 91 3.53 -4.72 -12.55
N LEU A 92 3.12 -5.30 -11.42
CA LEU A 92 3.40 -6.70 -11.11
C LEU A 92 2.60 -7.65 -12.00
N LEU A 93 1.36 -7.31 -12.33
CA LEU A 93 0.53 -8.06 -13.27
C LEU A 93 1.01 -7.94 -14.72
N LEU A 94 1.62 -6.82 -15.12
CA LEU A 94 2.10 -6.66 -16.50
C LEU A 94 3.52 -7.19 -16.70
N TYR A 95 4.40 -7.00 -15.73
CA TYR A 95 5.85 -7.21 -15.89
C TYR A 95 6.46 -8.14 -14.83
N GLY A 96 5.71 -8.52 -13.79
CA GLY A 96 6.22 -9.27 -12.64
C GLY A 96 5.68 -10.70 -12.51
N GLN A 97 5.28 -11.31 -13.63
CA GLN A 97 4.63 -12.63 -13.66
C GLN A 97 5.41 -13.71 -12.89
N ASP A 98 6.74 -13.71 -13.02
CA ASP A 98 7.63 -14.66 -12.34
C ASP A 98 7.61 -14.53 -10.81
N TYR A 99 7.21 -13.36 -10.29
CA TYR A 99 7.22 -13.05 -8.85
C TYR A 99 5.82 -13.09 -8.21
N LEU A 100 4.76 -13.31 -9.00
CA LEU A 100 3.38 -13.27 -8.50
C LEU A 100 3.13 -14.26 -7.37
N SER A 101 3.72 -15.45 -7.45
CA SER A 101 3.55 -16.49 -6.42
C SER A 101 4.01 -16.02 -5.04
N LYS A 102 5.15 -15.31 -4.99
CA LYS A 102 5.72 -14.78 -3.75
C LYS A 102 5.03 -13.49 -3.29
N ALA A 103 4.71 -12.61 -4.23
CA ALA A 103 4.09 -11.32 -3.95
C ALA A 103 2.56 -11.39 -3.78
N ALA A 104 1.92 -12.54 -4.02
CA ALA A 104 0.47 -12.72 -3.94
C ALA A 104 -0.17 -12.20 -2.63
N PRO A 105 0.40 -12.42 -1.42
CA PRO A 105 -0.18 -11.88 -0.20
C PRO A 105 -0.21 -10.34 -0.18
N ALA A 106 0.84 -9.70 -0.69
CA ALA A 106 0.92 -8.23 -0.79
C ALA A 106 -0.09 -7.71 -1.82
N ILE A 107 -0.19 -8.35 -2.99
CA ILE A 107 -1.18 -7.99 -4.01
C ILE A 107 -2.61 -8.13 -3.47
N ALA A 108 -2.92 -9.22 -2.77
CA ALA A 108 -4.25 -9.45 -2.21
C ALA A 108 -4.63 -8.36 -1.19
N LEU A 109 -3.71 -7.99 -0.31
CA LEU A 109 -3.91 -6.88 0.63
C LEU A 109 -4.11 -5.56 -0.10
N ASP A 110 -3.30 -5.27 -1.11
CA ASP A 110 -3.38 -4.03 -1.87
C ASP A 110 -4.70 -3.92 -2.66
N LEU A 111 -5.14 -5.01 -3.30
CA LEU A 111 -6.45 -5.09 -3.97
C LEU A 111 -7.61 -4.87 -2.98
N LEU A 112 -7.54 -5.45 -1.78
CA LEU A 112 -8.53 -5.22 -0.73
C LEU A 112 -8.58 -3.74 -0.34
N VAL A 113 -7.43 -3.11 -0.13
CA VAL A 113 -7.33 -1.68 0.24
C VAL A 113 -7.89 -0.79 -0.87
N ILE A 114 -7.57 -1.09 -2.13
CA ILE A 114 -8.09 -0.37 -3.29
C ILE A 114 -9.61 -0.50 -3.36
N ALA A 115 -10.14 -1.72 -3.31
CA ALA A 115 -11.58 -1.99 -3.39
C ALA A 115 -12.35 -1.29 -2.25
N VAL A 116 -11.86 -1.41 -1.02
CA VAL A 116 -12.50 -0.77 0.13
C VAL A 116 -12.41 0.76 0.06
N THR A 117 -11.30 1.32 -0.46
CA THR A 117 -11.17 2.76 -0.69
C THR A 117 -12.19 3.23 -1.73
N LEU A 118 -12.38 2.52 -2.83
CA LEU A 118 -13.39 2.84 -3.84
C LEU A 118 -14.81 2.79 -3.25
N LEU A 119 -15.14 1.75 -2.48
CA LEU A 119 -16.43 1.65 -1.80
C LEU A 119 -16.65 2.79 -0.81
N PHE A 120 -15.60 3.19 -0.08
CA PHE A 120 -15.66 4.32 0.84
C PHE A 120 -15.91 5.64 0.10
N LEU A 121 -15.25 5.88 -1.04
CA LEU A 121 -15.48 7.07 -1.87
C LEU A 121 -16.91 7.13 -2.40
N LEU A 122 -17.44 6.01 -2.90
CA LEU A 122 -18.82 5.92 -3.38
C LEU A 122 -19.82 6.20 -2.25
N ALA A 123 -19.54 5.73 -1.02
CA ALA A 123 -20.38 5.98 0.14
C ALA A 123 -20.34 7.45 0.59
N VAL A 124 -19.18 8.11 0.52
CA VAL A 124 -19.03 9.53 0.83
C VAL A 124 -19.72 10.40 -0.23
N GLN A 125 -19.57 10.08 -1.52
CA GLN A 125 -20.22 10.82 -2.61
C GLN A 125 -21.74 10.77 -2.50
N LYS A 126 -22.33 9.60 -2.20
CA LYS A 126 -23.79 9.48 -1.99
C LYS A 126 -24.32 10.36 -0.85
N ARG A 127 -23.51 10.67 0.17
CA ARG A 127 -23.89 11.58 1.26
C ARG A 127 -23.83 13.06 0.89
N HIS A 128 -23.10 13.44 -0.17
CA HIS A 128 -23.03 14.83 -0.63
C HIS A 128 -24.17 15.21 -1.61
N HIS A 129 -24.86 14.23 -2.17
CA HIS A 129 -25.98 14.43 -3.12
C HIS A 129 -27.37 14.23 -2.50
N VAL A 130 -27.45 14.00 -1.19
CA VAL A 130 -28.68 13.87 -0.39
C VAL A 130 -28.70 15.00 0.61
#